data_AF-A0A377KEW9-F1
#
_entry.id   AF-A0A377KEW9-F1
#
_cell.length_a   1.000
_cell.length_b   1.000
_cell.length_c   1.000
_cell.angle_alpha   90.00
_cell.angle_beta   90.00
_cell.angle_gamma   90.00
#
_symmetry.space_group_name_H-M   'P 1'
#
loop_
_entity.id
_entity.type
_entity.pdbx_description
1 polymer ?
#
loop_
_entity_poly.entity_id
_entity_poly.type
_entity_poly.pdbx_seq_one_letter_code
_entity_poly.pdbx_strand_id
1 'polypeptide(L)' 'MICRLIALDLDGTLLNSKKMISPASVSALQSAQQVGVKIILATGTFAQRSPAVLPAIAVNRADDLL' A
#
# COMPACT_ATOMS: atom_id res chain seq x y z
N MET A 1 -8.28 4.07 -20.06
CA MET A 1 -8.64 4.43 -18.67
C MET A 1 -7.38 4.80 -17.92
N ILE A 2 -7.45 5.80 -17.03
CA ILE A 2 -6.37 6.18 -16.12
C ILE A 2 -6.70 5.67 -14.72
N CYS A 3 -5.79 4.89 -14.10
CA CYS A 3 -5.93 4.51 -12.70
C CYS A 3 -5.71 5.73 -11.81
N ARG A 4 -6.55 5.90 -10.79
CA ARG A 4 -6.45 7.01 -9.81
C ARG A 4 -6.25 6.52 -8.37
N LEU A 5 -6.56 5.26 -8.11
CA LEU A 5 -6.51 4.65 -6.80
C LEU A 5 -6.10 3.17 -6.91
N ILE A 6 -5.23 2.74 -6.01
CA ILE A 6 -4.88 1.33 -5.80
C ILE A 6 -5.21 1.00 -4.34
N ALA A 7 -6.08 0.02 -4.12
CA ALA A 7 -6.38 -0.52 -2.80
C ALA A 7 -5.70 -1.89 -2.64
N LEU A 8 -4.92 -2.06 -1.57
CA LEU A 8 -4.11 -3.27 -1.36
C LEU A 8 -4.45 -3.94 -0.04
N ASP A 9 -4.76 -5.22 -0.12
CA ASP A 9 -4.67 -6.09 1.03
C ASP A 9 -3.19 -6.37 1.39
N LEU A 10 -2.95 -6.78 2.63
CA LEU A 10 -1.62 -7.05 3.17
C LEU A 10 -1.23 -8.52 3.01
N ASP A 11 -1.83 -9.40 3.81
CA ASP A 11 -1.30 -10.75 4.02
C ASP A 11 -1.71 -11.71 2.91
N GLY A 12 -0.72 -12.29 2.23
CA GLY A 12 -0.97 -13.12 1.05
C GLY A 12 -1.21 -12.32 -0.23
N THR A 13 -1.12 -10.97 -0.14
CA THR A 13 -1.27 -10.04 -1.26
C THR A 13 -0.01 -9.16 -1.40
N LEU A 14 0.10 -8.07 -0.63
CA LEU A 14 1.27 -7.17 -0.65
C LEU A 14 2.49 -7.77 0.06
N LEU A 15 2.25 -8.49 1.15
CA LEU A 15 3.27 -9.12 1.97
C LEU A 15 3.53 -10.54 1.50
N ASN A 16 4.80 -10.87 1.36
CA ASN A 16 5.23 -12.25 1.13
C ASN A 16 5.08 -13.11 2.41
N SER A 17 5.43 -14.39 2.32
CA SER A 17 5.38 -15.34 3.45
C SER A 17 6.23 -14.94 4.66
N LYS A 18 7.22 -14.05 4.48
CA LYS A 18 8.06 -13.49 5.55
C LYS A 18 7.52 -12.17 6.10
N LYS A 19 6.29 -11.77 5.75
CA LYS A 19 5.67 -10.49 6.13
C LYS A 19 6.45 -9.26 5.64
N MET A 20 7.14 -9.39 4.50
CA MET A 20 7.91 -8.30 3.89
C MET A 20 7.34 -7.89 2.54
N ILE A 21 7.51 -6.62 2.18
CA ILE A 21 7.24 -6.12 0.83
C ILE A 21 8.46 -6.40 -0.05
N SER A 22 8.23 -6.86 -1.28
CA SER A 22 9.34 -7.05 -2.24
C SER A 22 9.87 -5.70 -2.77
N PRO A 23 11.17 -5.59 -3.12
CA PRO A 23 11.69 -4.38 -3.75
C PRO A 23 10.97 -3.99 -5.05
N ALA A 24 10.53 -4.99 -5.82
CA ALA A 24 9.76 -4.76 -7.04
C ALA A 24 8.39 -4.14 -6.75
N SER A 25 7.69 -4.62 -5.73
CA SER A 25 6.40 -4.05 -5.29
C SER A 25 6.56 -2.61 -4.80
N VAL A 26 7.63 -2.33 -4.04
CA VAL A 26 7.94 -0.95 -3.61
C VAL A 26 8.14 -0.03 -4.82
N SER A 27 8.98 -0.44 -5.78
CA SER A 27 9.25 0.35 -6.99
C SER A 27 7.99 0.62 -7.81
N ALA A 28 7.16 -0.42 -8.04
CA ALA A 28 5.91 -0.27 -8.79
C ALA A 28 4.92 0.70 -8.11
N LEU A 29 4.80 0.60 -6.78
CA LEU A 29 3.92 1.47 -6.01
C LEU A 29 4.43 2.91 -6.00
N GLN A 30 5.75 3.12 -5.87
CA GLN A 30 6.35 4.45 -6.00
C GLN A 30 6.12 5.07 -7.38
N SER A 31 6.30 4.31 -8.47
CA SER A 31 6.03 4.79 -9.82
C SER A 31 4.55 5.17 -10.01
N ALA A 32 3.62 4.41 -9.42
CA ALA A 32 2.20 4.75 -9.43
C ALA A 32 1.93 6.07 -8.69
N GLN A 33 2.55 6.27 -7.53
CA GLN A 33 2.40 7.52 -6.76
C GLN A 33 2.97 8.74 -7.50
N GLN A 34 4.10 8.57 -8.19
CA GLN A 34 4.72 9.64 -8.98
C GLN A 34 3.80 10.17 -10.09
N VAL A 35 2.92 9.32 -10.64
CA VAL A 35 1.92 9.73 -11.64
C VAL A 35 0.56 10.11 -11.02
N GLY A 36 0.51 10.30 -9.70
CA GLY A 36 -0.66 10.81 -8.97
C GLY A 36 -1.69 9.74 -8.56
N VAL A 37 -1.32 8.46 -8.61
CA VAL A 37 -2.19 7.37 -8.12
C VAL A 37 -2.12 7.33 -6.60
N LYS A 38 -3.27 7.39 -5.94
CA LYS A 38 -3.36 7.23 -4.49
C LYS A 38 -3.28 5.74 -4.12
N ILE A 39 -2.62 5.42 -3.01
CA ILE A 39 -2.48 4.04 -2.53
C ILE A 39 -3.07 3.94 -1.12
N ILE A 40 -4.01 3.02 -0.94
CA ILE A 40 -4.63 2.75 0.37
C ILE A 40 -4.47 1.28 0.76
N LEU A 41 -4.39 1.02 2.07
CA LEU A 41 -4.44 -0.34 2.60
C LEU A 41 -5.89 -0.74 2.90
N ALA A 42 -6.31 -1.85 2.28
CA ALA A 42 -7.60 -2.48 2.47
C ALA A 42 -7.44 -3.75 3.32
N THR A 43 -7.06 -3.58 4.59
CA THR A 43 -6.86 -4.70 5.53
C THR A 43 -7.91 -4.68 6.64
N GLY A 44 -8.41 -5.87 7.01
CA GLY A 44 -9.41 -6.02 8.07
C GLY A 44 -8.84 -5.93 9.49
N THR A 45 -7.52 -5.88 9.65
CA THR A 45 -6.89 -5.77 10.98
C THR A 45 -6.73 -4.30 11.35
N PHE A 46 -7.26 -3.92 12.52
CA PHE A 46 -7.23 -2.57 13.08
C PHE A 46 -5.85 -1.92 12.90
N ALA A 47 -5.82 -0.68 12.38
CA ALA A 47 -4.63 0.10 12.02
C ALA A 47 -3.51 0.21 13.08
N GLN A 48 -3.74 -0.24 14.32
CA GLN A 48 -2.73 -0.32 15.38
C GLN A 48 -1.80 -1.53 15.26
N ARG A 49 -2.16 -2.55 14.48
CA ARG A 49 -1.40 -3.81 14.34
C ARG A 49 -0.69 -3.98 13.01
N SER A 50 -0.75 -2.98 12.13
CA SER A 50 0.06 -3.00 10.92
C SER A 50 1.52 -3.15 11.35
N PRO A 51 2.20 -4.27 11.01
CA PRO A 51 3.63 -4.39 11.24
C PRO A 51 4.32 -3.28 10.44
N ALA A 52 5.63 -3.10 10.60
CA ALA A 52 6.50 -2.05 10.04
C ALA A 52 6.51 -1.89 8.48
N VAL A 53 5.34 -1.93 7.83
CA VAL A 53 5.02 -1.84 6.40
C VAL A 53 4.80 -0.38 5.99
N LEU A 54 4.31 0.45 6.92
CA LEU A 54 4.09 1.89 6.74
C LEU A 54 5.35 2.72 6.38
N PRO A 55 6.55 2.46 6.92
CA PRO A 55 7.71 3.31 6.59
C PRO A 55 8.29 3.04 5.19
N ALA A 56 7.99 1.91 4.55
CA ALA A 56 8.58 1.56 3.25
C ALA A 56 7.81 2.15 2.05
N ILE A 57 6.52 2.45 2.23
CA ILE A 57 5.66 3.03 1.19
C ILE A 57 4.78 4.07 1.86
N ALA A 58 4.75 5.30 1.33
CA ALA A 58 3.90 6.36 1.84
C ALA A 58 2.43 6.03 1.55
N VAL A 59 1.77 5.29 2.43
CA VAL A 59 0.35 4.94 2.26
C VAL A 59 -0.50 6.18 2.52
N ASN A 60 -1.44 6.48 1.62
CA ASN A 60 -2.44 7.51 1.86
C ASN A 60 -3.43 7.04 2.93
N ARG A 61 -3.80 7.93 3.84
CA ARG A 61 -4.87 7.63 4.79
C ARG A 61 -6.19 7.60 4.04
N ALA A 62 -7.13 6.78 4.51
CA ALA A 62 -8.47 6.75 3.95
C ALA A 62 -9.14 8.13 4.04
N ASP A 63 -8.82 8.90 5.09
CA ASP A 63 -9.25 10.29 5.26
C ASP A 63 -8.66 11.29 4.24
N ASP A 64 -7.54 10.97 3.56
CA ASP A 64 -6.95 11.79 2.48
C ASP A 64 -7.70 11.65 1.13
N LEU A 65 -8.75 10.82 1.08
CA LEU A 65 -9.53 10.55 -0.13
C LEU A 65 -10.74 11.46 -0.31
N LEU A 66 -11.12 12.22 0.71
CA LEU A 66 -12.26 13.15 0.73
C LEU A 66 -11.85 14.56 0.29
#